data_AF-A0A923YXM7-F1
#
_entry.id   AF-A0A923YXM7-F1
#
_cell.length_a   1.000
_cell.length_b   1.000
_cell.length_c   1.000
_cell.angle_alpha   90.00
_cell.angle_beta   90.00
_cell.angle_gamma   90.00
#
_symmetry.space_group_name_H-M   'P 1'
#
loop_
_entity.id
_entity.type
_entity.pdbx_description
1 polymer ?
#
loop_
_entity_poly.entity_id
_entity_poly.type
_entity_poly.pdbx_seq_one_letter_code
_entity_poly.pdbx_strand_id
1 'polypeptide(L)'
;MRGHWDIETVRAYKRDILTAVDQLRSAGCAADRIIALVDIRDGGAQSQDVIAAYKDDLAEPDLMPRRLATLVSSALFRRQVERIAIPNQRLFTDEAEAFAWLLSTDDAR
;
A
#
# COMPACT_ATOMS: atom_id res chain seq x y z
N MET A 1 6.89 5.37 3.73
CA MET A 1 6.17 6.53 4.28
C MET A 1 6.79 6.87 5.62
N ARG A 2 7.19 8.12 5.84
CA ARG A 2 7.79 8.57 7.10
C ARG A 2 7.04 9.79 7.64
N GLY A 3 6.99 9.91 8.96
CA GLY A 3 6.46 11.11 9.63
C GLY A 3 4.94 11.21 9.63
N HIS A 4 4.44 12.42 9.95
CA HIS A 4 3.02 12.75 9.92
C HIS A 4 2.63 13.33 8.57
N TRP A 5 1.53 12.82 8.03
CA TRP A 5 0.99 13.25 6.75
C TRP A 5 -0.15 14.23 6.99
N ASP A 6 -0.31 15.13 6.03
CA ASP A 6 -1.50 15.93 5.85
C ASP A 6 -2.18 15.57 4.52
N ILE A 7 -3.28 16.25 4.22
CA ILE A 7 -4.04 16.01 2.99
C ILE A 7 -3.23 16.37 1.74
N GLU A 8 -2.32 17.35 1.82
CA GLU A 8 -1.45 17.68 0.70
C GLU A 8 -0.45 16.56 0.41
N THR A 9 0.10 15.94 1.45
CA THR A 9 0.98 14.78 1.36
C THR A 9 0.25 13.59 0.73
N VAL A 10 -1.01 13.33 1.12
CA VAL A 10 -1.84 12.28 0.50
C VAL A 10 -2.05 12.56 -1.00
N ARG A 11 -2.37 13.80 -1.39
CA ARG A 11 -2.54 14.18 -2.80
C ARG A 11 -1.25 14.09 -3.60
N ALA A 12 -0.12 14.47 -3.02
CA ALA A 12 1.19 14.32 -3.64
C ALA A 12 1.48 12.84 -3.88
N TYR A 13 1.31 12.01 -2.85
CA TYR A 13 1.48 10.57 -2.93
C TYR A 13 0.61 9.92 -4.01
N LYS A 14 -0.67 10.32 -4.11
CA LYS A 14 -1.57 9.85 -5.18
C LYS A 14 -1.03 10.14 -6.58
N ARG A 15 -0.56 11.38 -6.82
CA ARG A 15 0.03 11.76 -8.12
C ARG A 15 1.26 10.92 -8.46
N ASP A 16 2.09 10.63 -7.47
CA ASP A 16 3.28 9.81 -7.64
C ASP A 16 2.91 8.35 -7.97
N ILE A 17 1.91 7.77 -7.30
CA ILE A 17 1.41 6.44 -7.64
C ILE A 17 0.86 6.42 -9.07
N LEU A 18 0.00 7.37 -9.44
CA LEU A 18 -0.60 7.43 -10.78
C LEU A 18 0.48 7.47 -11.86
N THR A 19 1.52 8.27 -11.63
CA THR A 19 2.68 8.36 -12.53
C THR A 19 3.42 7.02 -12.62
N ALA A 20 3.67 6.35 -11.50
CA ALA A 20 4.34 5.05 -11.49
C ALA A 20 3.51 3.95 -12.17
N VAL A 21 2.20 3.94 -11.95
CA VAL A 21 1.27 2.98 -12.60
C VAL A 21 1.23 3.22 -14.11
N ASP A 22 1.18 4.48 -14.56
CA ASP A 22 1.21 4.81 -15.99
C ASP A 22 2.51 4.38 -16.66
N GLN A 23 3.65 4.56 -15.97
CA GLN A 23 4.95 4.08 -16.46
C GLN A 23 5.00 2.55 -16.59
N LEU A 24 4.48 1.82 -15.60
CA LEU A 24 4.38 0.36 -15.66
C LEU A 24 3.50 -0.10 -16.82
N ARG A 25 2.34 0.53 -17.02
CA ARG A 25 1.42 0.24 -18.12
C ARG A 25 2.05 0.51 -19.48
N SER A 26 2.73 1.65 -19.62
CA SER A 26 3.46 2.03 -20.84
C SER A 26 4.61 1.06 -21.17
N ALA A 27 5.19 0.41 -20.15
CA ALA A 27 6.18 -0.65 -20.30
C ALA A 27 5.57 -2.04 -20.60
N GLY A 28 4.24 -2.14 -20.75
CA GLY A 28 3.53 -3.39 -21.06
C GLY A 28 3.16 -4.22 -19.83
N CYS A 29 3.26 -3.68 -18.61
CA CYS A 29 2.79 -4.36 -17.41
C CYS A 29 1.26 -4.25 -17.32
N ALA A 30 0.58 -5.40 -17.35
CA ALA A 30 -0.86 -5.45 -17.17
C ALA A 30 -1.27 -5.07 -15.73
N ALA A 31 -2.43 -4.44 -15.56
CA ALA A 31 -2.89 -3.94 -14.26
C ALA A 31 -3.01 -5.07 -13.21
N ASP A 32 -3.44 -6.26 -13.61
CA ASP A 32 -3.53 -7.46 -12.79
C ASP A 32 -2.16 -8.02 -12.36
N ARG A 33 -1.04 -7.53 -12.93
CA ARG A 33 0.32 -7.93 -12.55
C ARG A 33 1.00 -6.95 -11.60
N ILE A 34 0.40 -5.78 -11.38
CA ILE A 34 0.96 -4.77 -10.49
C ILE A 34 0.87 -5.27 -9.05
N ILE A 35 2.01 -5.28 -8.36
CA ILE A 35 2.15 -5.59 -6.95
C ILE A 35 2.84 -4.40 -6.27
N ALA A 36 2.54 -4.16 -5.00
CA ALA A 36 3.08 -3.02 -4.28
C ALA A 36 3.56 -3.41 -2.87
N LEU A 37 4.68 -2.78 -2.47
CA LEU A 37 5.17 -2.78 -1.09
C LEU A 37 5.03 -1.36 -0.54
N VAL A 38 4.37 -1.23 0.61
CA VAL A 38 4.26 0.03 1.34
C VAL A 38 4.97 -0.12 2.68
N ASP A 39 6.02 0.67 2.90
CA ASP A 39 6.70 0.70 4.19
C ASP A 39 6.14 1.82 5.07
N ILE A 40 5.54 1.47 6.22
CA ILE A 40 5.06 2.43 7.23
C ILE A 40 5.72 2.19 8.59
N ARG A 41 6.88 1.53 8.66
CA ARG A 41 7.61 1.29 9.92
C ARG A 41 7.97 2.61 10.63
N ASP A 42 8.34 3.61 9.88
CA ASP A 42 8.63 4.97 10.37
C ASP A 42 7.40 5.91 10.31
N GLY A 43 6.21 5.33 10.07
CA GLY A 43 4.94 6.04 10.06
C GLY A 43 4.40 6.19 11.46
N GLY A 44 4.15 7.43 11.88
CA GLY A 44 3.39 7.70 13.10
C GLY A 44 1.91 7.36 12.91
N ALA A 45 1.15 7.36 14.02
CA ALA A 45 -0.31 7.38 13.93
C ALA A 45 -0.75 8.61 13.12
N GLN A 46 -1.58 8.39 12.11
CA GLN A 46 -2.13 9.44 11.26
C GLN A 46 -3.51 9.87 11.77
N SER A 47 -3.94 11.08 11.43
CA SER A 47 -5.31 11.53 11.72
C SER A 47 -6.33 10.68 10.95
N GLN A 48 -7.56 10.60 11.46
CA GLN A 48 -8.64 9.87 10.79
C GLN A 48 -8.91 10.43 9.38
N ASP A 49 -8.84 11.75 9.21
CA ASP A 49 -9.06 12.41 7.92
C ASP A 49 -8.01 12.00 6.88
N VAL A 50 -6.74 11.87 7.30
CA VAL A 50 -5.65 11.40 6.43
C VAL A 50 -5.83 9.94 6.07
N ILE A 51 -6.23 9.10 7.03
CA ILE A 51 -6.53 7.69 6.79
C ILE A 51 -7.72 7.55 5.82
N ALA A 52 -8.76 8.36 5.99
CA ALA A 52 -9.93 8.35 5.13
C ALA A 52 -9.58 8.77 3.69
N ALA A 53 -8.88 9.90 3.52
CA ALA A 53 -8.45 10.36 2.20
C ALA A 53 -7.57 9.33 1.48
N TYR A 54 -6.65 8.69 2.21
CA TYR A 54 -5.80 7.63 1.67
C TYR A 54 -6.61 6.39 1.24
N LYS A 55 -7.62 5.99 2.03
CA LYS A 55 -8.51 4.88 1.66
C LYS A 55 -9.32 5.18 0.41
N ASP A 56 -9.86 6.38 0.30
CA ASP A 56 -10.65 6.80 -0.85
C ASP A 56 -9.81 6.76 -2.13
N ASP A 57 -8.53 7.15 -2.05
CA ASP A 57 -7.60 7.04 -3.17
C ASP A 57 -7.34 5.57 -3.56
N LEU A 58 -7.15 4.67 -2.60
CA LEU A 58 -6.99 3.24 -2.90
C LEU A 58 -8.26 2.56 -3.42
N ALA A 59 -9.44 3.11 -3.15
CA ALA A 59 -10.69 2.58 -3.68
C ALA A 59 -10.84 2.78 -5.21
N GLU A 60 -9.99 3.62 -5.82
CA GLU A 60 -9.95 3.77 -7.28
C GLU A 60 -9.46 2.46 -7.93
N PRO A 61 -10.25 1.83 -8.81
CA PRO A 61 -9.93 0.51 -9.37
C PRO A 61 -8.56 0.44 -10.07
N ASP A 62 -8.13 1.55 -10.66
CA ASP A 62 -6.85 1.65 -11.37
C ASP A 62 -5.63 1.72 -10.44
N LEU A 63 -5.83 2.03 -9.16
CA LEU A 63 -4.77 2.18 -8.16
C LEU A 63 -4.62 0.98 -7.23
N MET A 64 -5.60 0.06 -7.22
CA MET A 64 -5.56 -1.13 -6.38
C MET A 64 -4.63 -2.20 -7.00
N PRO A 65 -3.48 -2.52 -6.40
CA PRO A 65 -2.60 -3.57 -6.90
C PRO A 65 -3.21 -4.96 -6.66
N ARG A 66 -2.78 -5.96 -7.44
CA ARG A 66 -3.15 -7.37 -7.22
C ARG A 66 -2.74 -7.84 -5.82
N ARG A 67 -1.57 -7.41 -5.34
CA ARG A 67 -1.07 -7.69 -3.99
C ARG A 67 -0.46 -6.45 -3.38
N LEU A 68 -0.83 -6.16 -2.13
CA LEU A 68 -0.28 -5.06 -1.36
C LEU A 68 0.35 -5.62 -0.07
N ALA A 69 1.68 -5.58 0.03
CA ALA A 69 2.35 -5.85 1.30
C ALA A 69 2.59 -4.54 2.02
N THR A 70 2.35 -4.52 3.33
CA THR A 70 2.60 -3.34 4.16
C THR A 70 3.49 -3.68 5.34
N LEU A 71 4.65 -3.03 5.41
CA LEU A 71 5.61 -3.20 6.51
C LEU A 71 5.22 -2.30 7.67
N VAL A 72 5.08 -2.89 8.85
CA VAL A 72 4.70 -2.21 10.09
C VAL A 72 5.78 -2.41 11.15
N SER A 73 5.99 -1.41 12.00
CA SER A 73 7.07 -1.41 13.00
C SER A 73 6.86 -2.40 14.15
N SER A 74 5.62 -2.81 14.40
CA SER A 74 5.31 -3.72 15.50
C SER A 74 3.97 -4.43 15.32
N ALA A 75 3.79 -5.53 16.03
CA ALA A 75 2.51 -6.24 16.11
C ALA A 75 1.38 -5.38 16.74
N LEU A 76 1.72 -4.42 17.61
CA LEU A 76 0.73 -3.51 18.19
C LEU A 76 0.22 -2.51 17.15
N PHE A 77 1.14 -1.93 16.37
CA PHE A 77 0.78 -1.05 15.25
C PHE A 77 0.03 -1.81 14.16
N ARG A 78 0.43 -3.06 13.89
CA ARG A 78 -0.29 -3.98 12.99
C ARG A 78 -1.78 -4.06 13.32
N ARG A 79 -2.15 -4.30 14.59
CA ARG A 79 -3.56 -4.39 15.00
C ARG A 79 -4.35 -3.08 14.80
N GLN A 80 -3.67 -1.94 14.85
CA GLN A 80 -4.30 -0.65 14.56
C GLN A 80 -4.54 -0.49 13.06
N VAL A 81 -3.57 -0.89 12.23
CA VAL A 81 -3.68 -0.87 10.77
C VAL A 81 -4.68 -1.91 10.25
N GLU A 82 -4.82 -3.08 10.88
CA GLU A 82 -5.81 -4.09 10.48
C GLU A 82 -7.25 -3.54 10.49
N ARG A 83 -7.55 -2.53 11.31
CA ARG A 83 -8.86 -1.86 11.34
C ARG A 83 -9.14 -1.02 10.09
N ILE A 84 -8.12 -0.70 9.30
CA ILE A 84 -8.21 0.14 8.10
C ILE A 84 -8.79 -0.67 6.92
N ALA A 85 -8.73 -2.01 6.95
CA ALA A 85 -9.34 -2.93 5.98
C ALA A 85 -9.16 -2.48 4.51
N ILE A 86 -7.98 -2.75 3.96
CA ILE A 86 -7.67 -2.51 2.54
C ILE A 86 -7.73 -3.85 1.78
N PRO A 87 -8.43 -3.93 0.64
CA PRO A 87 -8.46 -5.13 -0.20
C PRO A 87 -7.05 -5.59 -0.61
N ASN A 88 -6.85 -6.90 -0.74
CA ASN A 88 -5.60 -7.52 -1.19
C ASN A 88 -4.34 -7.17 -0.37
N GLN A 89 -4.52 -6.57 0.81
CA GLN A 89 -3.44 -6.19 1.70
C GLN A 89 -3.05 -7.33 2.64
N ARG A 90 -1.74 -7.49 2.87
CA ARG A 90 -1.19 -8.22 4.02
C ARG A 90 -0.15 -7.39 4.76
N LEU A 91 -0.17 -7.50 6.08
CA LEU A 91 0.75 -6.76 6.95
C LEU A 91 1.90 -7.67 7.40
N PHE A 92 3.11 -7.13 7.37
CA PHE A 92 4.34 -7.84 7.72
C PHE A 92 5.19 -6.99 8.67
N THR A 93 5.88 -7.65 9.60
CA THR A 93 6.92 -7.01 10.41
C THR A 93 8.31 -7.30 9.87
N ASP A 94 8.45 -8.31 9.01
CA ASP A 94 9.69 -8.70 8.35
C ASP A 94 9.62 -8.39 6.85
N GLU A 95 10.70 -7.81 6.33
CA GLU A 95 10.79 -7.37 4.95
C GLU A 95 11.00 -8.53 3.98
N ALA A 96 11.77 -9.54 4.36
CA ALA A 96 12.02 -10.71 3.53
C ALA A 96 10.74 -11.54 3.36
N GLU A 97 9.95 -11.72 4.42
CA GLU A 97 8.64 -12.37 4.37
C GLU A 97 7.67 -11.63 3.45
N ALA A 98 7.65 -10.29 3.52
CA ALA A 98 6.80 -9.47 2.67
C ALA A 98 7.14 -9.65 1.18
N PHE A 99 8.43 -9.59 0.84
CA PHE A 99 8.89 -9.80 -0.54
C PHE A 99 8.61 -11.23 -1.03
N ALA A 100 8.87 -12.24 -0.19
CA ALA A 100 8.59 -13.63 -0.54
C ALA A 100 7.10 -13.84 -0.86
N TRP A 101 6.20 -13.22 -0.10
CA TRP A 101 4.76 -13.27 -0.37
C TRP A 101 4.34 -12.46 -1.60
N LEU A 102 4.91 -11.27 -1.81
CA LEU A 102 4.60 -10.45 -2.98
C LEU A 102 4.98 -11.14 -4.30
N LEU A 103 6.13 -11.79 -4.30
CA LEU A 103 6.71 -12.45 -5.48
C LEU A 103 6.29 -13.92 -5.62
N SER A 104 5.56 -14.48 -4.65
CA SER A 104 5.11 -15.86 -4.77
C SER A 104 4.15 -16.01 -5.96
N THR A 105 4.33 -17.08 -6.72
CA THR A 105 3.47 -17.43 -7.85
C THR A 105 2.14 -18.04 -7.42
N ASP A 106 1.94 -18.26 -6.11
CA ASP A 106 0.73 -18.86 -5.56
C ASP A 106 -0.43 -17.87 -5.62
N ASP A 107 -1.10 -17.84 -6.77
CA ASP A 107 -2.52 -17.53 -6.80
C ASP A 107 -3.22 -18.79 -6.29
N ALA A 108 -3.61 -18.76 -5.01
CA ALA A 108 -4.57 -19.73 -4.50
C ALA A 108 -5.81 -19.63 -5.40
N ARG A 109 -5.95 -20.67 -6.21
CA ARG A 109 -7.01 -20.92 -7.18
C ARG A 109 -8.39 -20.91 -6.54
#